data_AF-A0A0H3WUX0-F1
#
_entry.id   AF-A0A0H3WUX0-F1
#
_cell.length_a   1.000
_cell.length_b   1.000
_cell.length_c   1.000
_cell.angle_alpha   90.00
_cell.angle_beta   90.00
_cell.angle_gamma   90.00
#
_symmetry.space_group_name_H-M   'P 1'
#
loop_
_entity.id
_entity.type
_entity.pdbx_description
1 polymer ?
#
loop_
_entity_poly.entity_id
_entity_poly.type
_entity_poly.pdbx_seq_one_letter_code
_entity_poly.pdbx_strand_id
1 'polypeptide(L)'
;MFYRNASQASPASQASPSSRTYVDNVAAFGRAATSPGSRSDNPMLCTMAVAGAQLSELQASADAWVATAQARMAVARDASEFGAAVEAMAGRASGGAAPERLPQALREFAVRHELVSAQAADAPFDAAGLKALGARLQSLAMNGSASSTSDQIRLKRFVTRYDNTLTLYNAVISRLGEMMKRLVSSL
;
A
#
# COMPACT_ATOMS: atom_id res chain seq x y z
N MET A 1 31.67 52.32 -9.63
CA MET A 1 32.69 51.89 -10.61
C MET A 1 33.63 50.91 -9.92
N PHE A 2 33.78 49.71 -10.50
CA PHE A 2 34.83 48.68 -10.36
C PHE A 2 35.00 47.82 -9.09
N TYR A 3 34.51 46.56 -9.21
CA TYR A 3 35.17 45.24 -9.06
C TYR A 3 36.21 44.98 -7.94
N ARG A 4 36.07 43.87 -7.18
CA ARG A 4 36.60 42.52 -7.52
C ARG A 4 36.41 41.46 -6.41
N ASN A 5 36.07 40.25 -6.86
CA ASN A 5 36.04 38.94 -6.21
C ASN A 5 37.28 38.54 -5.39
N ALA A 6 37.08 37.68 -4.36
CA ALA A 6 37.54 36.27 -4.38
C ALA A 6 37.22 35.52 -3.06
N SER A 7 36.60 34.33 -3.19
CA SER A 7 36.88 33.07 -2.45
C SER A 7 36.71 33.04 -0.92
N GLN A 8 36.21 32.01 -0.23
CA GLN A 8 35.84 30.62 -0.49
C GLN A 8 35.27 30.12 0.86
N ALA A 9 34.22 29.29 0.85
CA ALA A 9 34.06 28.10 1.72
C ALA A 9 32.59 27.64 1.69
N SER A 10 32.34 26.59 0.91
CA SER A 10 31.19 25.71 1.14
C SER A 10 31.35 24.96 2.47
N PRO A 11 30.24 24.48 3.04
CA PRO A 11 30.10 23.04 3.05
C PRO A 11 28.76 22.58 2.47
N ALA A 12 28.87 21.41 1.86
CA ALA A 12 27.80 20.65 1.25
C ALA A 12 26.74 20.18 2.26
N SER A 13 25.65 19.65 1.69
CA SER A 13 24.74 18.65 2.25
C SER A 13 23.42 19.17 2.82
N GLN A 14 22.38 19.16 1.96
CA GLN A 14 21.30 18.18 2.10
C GLN A 14 20.42 18.26 0.84
N ALA A 15 20.78 17.43 -0.14
CA ALA A 15 19.88 17.07 -1.22
C ALA A 15 18.81 16.14 -0.64
N SER A 16 17.54 16.53 -0.74
CA SER A 16 16.37 15.70 -0.47
C SER A 16 16.42 14.40 -1.28
N PRO A 17 16.38 13.20 -0.67
CA PRO A 17 16.21 11.96 -1.40
C PRO A 17 14.77 11.47 -1.25
N SER A 18 13.80 12.18 -1.82
CA SER A 18 12.38 11.79 -1.77
C SER A 18 11.78 11.60 -3.16
N SER A 19 12.48 10.84 -4.01
CA SER A 19 11.90 10.29 -5.25
C SER A 19 12.59 9.03 -5.82
N ARG A 20 13.60 8.44 -5.14
CA ARG A 20 14.33 7.27 -5.68
C ARG A 20 13.93 5.91 -5.14
N THR A 21 13.14 5.84 -4.08
CA THR A 21 12.82 4.56 -3.42
C THR A 21 11.73 3.73 -4.12
N TYR A 22 11.08 4.26 -5.18
CA TYR A 22 10.03 3.53 -5.90
C TYR A 22 10.55 2.60 -7.02
N VAL A 23 11.82 2.73 -7.44
CA VAL A 23 12.39 1.92 -8.53
C VAL A 23 13.36 0.85 -8.03
N ASP A 24 13.86 0.97 -6.80
CA ASP A 24 14.90 0.07 -6.29
C ASP A 24 14.37 -1.33 -5.87
N ASN A 25 13.09 -1.41 -5.50
CA ASN A 25 12.45 -2.69 -5.18
C ASN A 25 12.18 -3.58 -6.41
N VAL A 26 12.34 -3.08 -7.64
CA VAL A 26 12.21 -3.91 -8.86
C VAL A 26 13.59 -4.46 -9.29
N ALA A 27 14.68 -3.78 -8.91
CA ALA A 27 16.04 -4.22 -9.22
C ALA A 27 16.59 -5.24 -8.21
N ALA A 28 16.11 -5.24 -6.97
CA ALA A 28 16.51 -6.22 -5.94
C ALA A 28 16.09 -7.67 -6.26
N PHE A 29 15.09 -7.88 -7.12
CA PHE A 29 14.65 -9.20 -7.59
C PHE A 29 15.64 -9.92 -8.51
N GLY A 30 16.73 -9.25 -8.92
CA GLY A 30 17.76 -9.82 -9.79
C GLY A 30 18.95 -10.47 -9.07
N ARG A 31 19.06 -10.37 -7.73
CA ARG A 31 20.23 -10.89 -6.99
C ARG A 31 19.88 -11.52 -5.64
N ALA A 32 19.02 -12.54 -5.65
CA ALA A 32 19.11 -13.56 -4.61
C ALA A 32 20.22 -14.54 -5.03
N ALA A 33 21.43 -14.30 -4.55
CA ALA A 33 22.53 -15.26 -4.63
C ALA A 33 22.08 -16.56 -3.94
N THR A 34 21.82 -17.59 -4.74
CA THR A 34 21.45 -18.92 -4.27
C THR A 34 22.71 -19.60 -3.73
N SER A 35 22.67 -19.99 -2.45
CA SER A 35 23.66 -20.93 -1.90
C SER A 35 23.61 -22.24 -2.70
N PRO A 36 24.76 -22.82 -3.11
CA PRO A 36 24.78 -24.05 -3.88
C PRO A 36 24.68 -25.25 -2.93
N GLY A 37 23.46 -25.70 -2.66
CA GLY A 37 23.21 -26.92 -1.89
C GLY A 37 22.11 -27.73 -2.55
N SER A 38 22.49 -28.80 -3.27
CA SER A 38 21.64 -29.78 -3.96
C SER A 38 20.61 -29.22 -4.94
N ARG A 39 21.11 -28.67 -6.06
CA ARG A 39 20.33 -28.53 -7.30
C ARG A 39 20.18 -29.92 -7.93
N SER A 40 18.95 -30.39 -8.16
CA SER A 40 18.76 -31.55 -9.02
C SER A 40 19.29 -31.22 -10.43
N ASP A 41 20.09 -32.10 -11.04
CA ASP A 41 20.59 -31.95 -12.42
C ASP A 41 19.48 -31.93 -13.50
N ASN A 42 18.22 -32.05 -13.08
CA ASN A 42 17.07 -31.92 -13.97
C ASN A 42 16.67 -30.44 -14.12
N PRO A 43 16.92 -29.81 -15.29
CA PRO A 43 16.58 -28.40 -15.52
C PRO A 43 15.09 -28.12 -15.40
N MET A 44 14.25 -29.13 -15.60
CA MET A 44 12.80 -29.02 -15.49
C MET A 44 12.30 -28.98 -14.05
N LEU A 45 12.91 -29.77 -13.16
CA LEU A 45 12.60 -29.69 -11.73
C LEU A 45 13.08 -28.36 -11.14
N CYS A 46 14.21 -27.83 -11.63
CA CYS A 46 14.65 -26.48 -11.30
C CYS A 46 13.65 -25.40 -11.75
N THR A 47 13.12 -25.47 -12.97
CA THR A 47 12.14 -24.47 -13.43
C THR A 47 10.81 -24.58 -12.68
N MET A 48 10.36 -25.80 -12.35
CA MET A 48 9.16 -26.00 -11.51
C MET A 48 9.35 -25.43 -10.10
N ALA A 49 10.51 -25.67 -9.47
CA ALA A 49 10.82 -25.12 -8.15
C ALA A 49 10.85 -23.59 -8.16
N VAL A 50 11.45 -22.98 -9.20
CA VAL A 50 11.46 -21.51 -9.36
C VAL A 50 10.05 -20.96 -9.61
N ALA A 51 9.25 -21.60 -10.46
CA ALA A 51 7.87 -21.19 -10.71
C ALA A 51 7.00 -21.30 -9.45
N GLY A 52 7.16 -22.37 -8.66
CA GLY A 52 6.46 -22.54 -7.38
C GLY A 52 6.83 -21.48 -6.35
N ALA A 53 8.12 -21.13 -6.25
CA ALA A 53 8.57 -20.04 -5.39
C ALA A 53 7.98 -18.68 -5.81
N GLN A 54 7.96 -18.40 -7.12
CA GLN A 54 7.37 -17.17 -7.66
C GLN A 54 5.85 -17.08 -7.43
N LEU A 55 5.12 -18.19 -7.57
CA LEU A 55 3.69 -18.24 -7.25
C LEU A 55 3.43 -17.96 -5.77
N SER A 56 4.23 -18.58 -4.89
CA SER A 56 4.09 -18.42 -3.44
C SER A 56 4.34 -16.97 -3.01
N GLU A 57 5.36 -16.33 -3.60
CA GLU A 57 5.65 -14.92 -3.35
C GLU A 57 4.59 -13.98 -3.91
N LEU A 58 4.06 -14.27 -5.11
CA LEU A 58 2.97 -13.52 -5.71
C LEU A 58 1.71 -13.59 -4.84
N GLN A 59 1.40 -14.78 -4.33
CA GLN A 59 0.28 -15.00 -3.43
C GLN A 59 0.45 -14.22 -2.12
N ALA A 60 1.60 -14.32 -1.46
CA ALA A 60 1.88 -13.56 -0.24
C ALA A 60 1.77 -12.04 -0.45
N SER A 61 2.25 -11.56 -1.60
CA SER A 61 2.14 -10.14 -1.98
C SER A 61 0.69 -9.71 -2.22
N ALA A 62 -0.13 -10.58 -2.83
CA ALA A 62 -1.54 -10.34 -3.06
C ALA A 62 -2.31 -10.31 -1.74
N ASP A 63 -2.07 -11.26 -0.84
CA ASP A 63 -2.71 -11.34 0.47
C ASP A 63 -2.39 -10.10 1.32
N ALA A 64 -1.12 -9.69 1.37
CA ALA A 64 -0.70 -8.47 2.07
C ALA A 64 -1.35 -7.21 1.49
N TRP A 65 -1.47 -7.13 0.16
CA TRP A 65 -2.14 -6.01 -0.49
C TRP A 65 -3.66 -6.00 -0.19
N VAL A 66 -4.34 -7.15 -0.22
CA VAL A 66 -5.77 -7.25 0.12
C VAL A 66 -6.01 -6.80 1.56
N ALA A 67 -5.21 -7.28 2.51
CA ALA A 67 -5.31 -6.87 3.92
C ALA A 67 -5.13 -5.35 4.07
N THR A 68 -4.16 -4.77 3.36
CA THR A 68 -3.92 -3.32 3.36
C THR A 68 -5.09 -2.55 2.74
N ALA A 69 -5.66 -3.04 1.64
CA ALA A 69 -6.80 -2.40 0.97
C ALA A 69 -8.04 -2.44 1.87
N GLN A 70 -8.33 -3.58 2.51
CA GLN A 70 -9.41 -3.72 3.47
C GLN A 70 -9.27 -2.76 4.65
N ALA A 71 -8.07 -2.63 5.22
CA ALA A 71 -7.79 -1.69 6.29
C ALA A 71 -8.07 -0.24 5.87
N ARG A 72 -7.68 0.17 4.66
CA ARG A 72 -7.98 1.51 4.12
C ARG A 72 -9.48 1.74 3.92
N MET A 73 -10.21 0.74 3.42
CA MET A 73 -11.66 0.83 3.24
C MET A 73 -12.38 0.97 4.58
N ALA A 74 -11.94 0.24 5.61
CA ALA A 74 -12.46 0.40 6.96
C ALA A 74 -12.24 1.82 7.49
N VAL A 75 -11.03 2.37 7.36
CA VAL A 75 -10.73 3.76 7.75
C VAL A 75 -11.59 4.77 6.98
N ALA A 76 -11.78 4.59 5.68
CA ALA A 76 -12.60 5.50 4.88
C ALA A 76 -14.09 5.44 5.26
N ARG A 77 -14.59 4.25 5.60
CA ARG A 77 -15.94 4.04 6.10
C ARG A 77 -16.12 4.70 7.46
N ASP A 78 -15.24 4.42 8.40
CA ASP A 78 -15.26 5.01 9.74
C ASP A 78 -15.21 6.55 9.65
N ALA A 79 -14.32 7.09 8.81
CA ALA A 79 -14.22 8.53 8.58
C ALA A 79 -15.52 9.13 8.01
N SER A 80 -16.25 8.41 7.17
CA SER A 80 -17.53 8.86 6.61
C SER A 80 -18.64 8.83 7.67
N GLU A 81 -18.73 7.76 8.46
CA GLU A 81 -19.70 7.62 9.56
C GLU A 81 -19.47 8.70 10.64
N PHE A 82 -18.20 8.92 11.01
CA PHE A 82 -17.80 9.99 11.90
C PHE A 82 -18.02 11.39 11.33
N GLY A 83 -17.83 11.56 10.01
CA GLY A 83 -18.13 12.81 9.31
C GLY A 83 -19.60 13.21 9.45
N ALA A 84 -20.51 12.25 9.25
CA ALA A 84 -21.95 12.47 9.44
C ALA A 84 -22.31 12.80 10.89
N ALA A 85 -21.67 12.13 11.87
CA ALA A 85 -21.86 12.44 13.28
C ALA A 85 -21.40 13.86 13.63
N VAL A 86 -20.23 14.29 13.13
CA VAL A 86 -19.69 15.64 13.33
C VAL A 86 -20.57 16.71 12.68
N GLU A 87 -21.13 16.44 11.50
CA GLU A 87 -22.06 17.36 10.84
C GLU A 87 -23.35 17.55 11.65
N ALA A 88 -23.90 16.47 12.22
CA ALA A 88 -25.04 16.54 13.12
C ALA A 88 -24.73 17.35 14.40
N MET A 89 -23.53 17.17 14.99
CA MET A 89 -23.06 17.98 16.12
C MET A 89 -22.91 19.46 15.74
N ALA A 90 -22.33 19.75 14.57
CA ALA A 90 -22.15 21.11 14.07
C ALA A 90 -23.50 21.81 13.84
N GLY A 91 -24.50 21.08 13.35
CA GLY A 91 -25.88 21.57 13.20
C GLY A 91 -26.50 21.98 14.53
N ARG A 92 -26.35 21.16 15.58
CA ARG A 92 -26.83 21.50 16.94
C ARG A 92 -26.11 22.70 17.53
N ALA A 93 -24.77 22.73 17.45
CA ALA A 93 -23.96 23.85 17.94
C ALA A 93 -24.29 25.16 17.20
N SER A 94 -24.57 25.11 15.89
CA SER A 94 -24.99 26.29 15.10
C SER A 94 -26.38 26.80 15.48
N GLY A 95 -27.26 25.93 16.02
CA GLY A 95 -28.58 26.28 16.54
C GLY A 95 -28.57 26.95 17.93
N GLY A 96 -27.38 27.31 18.44
CA GLY A 96 -27.21 27.95 19.76
C GLY A 96 -26.95 26.98 20.90
N ALA A 97 -26.69 25.69 20.62
CA ALA A 97 -26.27 24.74 21.65
C ALA A 97 -24.84 25.04 22.14
N ALA A 98 -24.58 24.72 23.41
CA ALA A 98 -23.25 24.86 24.00
C ALA A 98 -22.21 23.99 23.27
N PRO A 99 -20.91 24.37 23.32
CA PRO A 99 -19.82 23.56 22.78
C PRO A 99 -19.91 22.09 23.23
N GLU A 100 -19.93 21.15 22.28
CA GLU A 100 -20.07 19.72 22.54
C GLU A 100 -18.68 19.05 22.57
N ARG A 101 -18.51 18.09 23.49
CA ARG A 101 -17.32 17.22 23.49
C ARG A 101 -17.49 16.10 22.48
N LEU A 102 -16.38 15.72 21.83
CA LEU A 102 -16.38 14.58 20.90
C LEU A 102 -16.67 13.26 21.65
N PRO A 103 -17.51 12.38 21.07
CA PRO A 103 -17.64 10.99 21.52
C PRO A 103 -16.28 10.30 21.57
N GLN A 104 -16.09 9.40 22.54
CA GLN A 104 -14.78 8.76 22.79
C GLN A 104 -14.20 8.09 21.54
N ALA A 105 -15.00 7.30 20.81
CA ALA A 105 -14.55 6.61 19.60
C ALA A 105 -14.06 7.58 18.52
N LEU A 106 -14.76 8.71 18.33
CA LEU A 106 -14.36 9.75 17.39
C LEU A 106 -13.07 10.45 17.83
N ARG A 107 -12.90 10.68 19.13
CA ARG A 107 -11.68 11.28 19.70
C ARG A 107 -10.46 10.41 19.43
N GLU A 108 -10.55 9.12 19.78
CA GLU A 108 -9.48 8.16 19.56
C GLU A 108 -9.15 8.02 18.07
N PHE A 109 -10.16 8.00 17.21
CA PHE A 109 -9.98 7.97 15.76
C PHE A 109 -9.28 9.24 15.25
N ALA A 110 -9.74 10.42 15.67
CA ALA A 110 -9.17 11.70 15.25
C ALA A 110 -7.71 11.86 15.70
N VAL A 111 -7.35 11.38 16.89
CA VAL A 111 -5.97 11.40 17.38
C VAL A 111 -5.11 10.36 16.63
N ARG A 112 -5.62 9.14 16.43
CA ARG A 112 -4.91 8.07 15.71
C ARG A 112 -4.57 8.44 14.27
N HIS A 113 -5.45 9.18 13.61
CA HIS A 113 -5.26 9.65 12.23
C HIS A 113 -4.72 11.09 12.15
N GLU A 114 -4.20 11.63 13.26
CA GLU A 114 -3.59 12.97 13.36
C GLU A 114 -4.49 14.11 12.84
N LEU A 115 -5.81 13.91 12.87
CA LEU A 115 -6.79 14.91 12.45
C LEU A 115 -6.88 16.04 13.48
N VAL A 116 -6.61 15.73 14.75
CA VAL A 116 -6.59 16.68 15.89
C VAL A 116 -5.53 16.23 16.89
N SER A 117 -4.91 17.15 17.61
CA SER A 117 -3.99 16.82 18.72
C SER A 117 -4.75 16.24 19.91
N ALA A 118 -4.11 15.37 20.70
CA ALA A 118 -4.73 14.76 21.88
C ALA A 118 -5.32 15.81 22.84
N GLN A 119 -4.60 16.91 23.06
CA GLN A 119 -5.04 18.00 23.93
C GLN A 119 -6.25 18.77 23.38
N ALA A 120 -6.32 18.98 22.07
CA ALA A 120 -7.48 19.63 21.45
C ALA A 120 -8.69 18.68 21.39
N ALA A 121 -8.48 17.38 21.35
CA ALA A 121 -9.54 16.38 21.27
C ALA A 121 -10.33 16.23 22.60
N ASP A 122 -9.72 16.61 23.74
CA ASP A 122 -10.36 16.63 25.06
C ASP A 122 -11.17 17.92 25.35
N ALA A 123 -10.92 18.98 24.57
CA ALA A 123 -11.63 20.24 24.68
C ALA A 123 -13.04 20.14 24.04
N PRO A 124 -14.02 20.96 24.51
CA PRO A 124 -15.29 21.13 23.80
C PRO A 124 -15.04 21.80 22.44
N PHE A 125 -15.77 21.36 21.41
CA PHE A 125 -15.69 21.94 20.08
C PHE A 125 -16.87 22.86 19.83
N ASP A 126 -16.58 24.01 19.22
CA ASP A 126 -17.59 24.92 18.68
C ASP A 126 -18.00 24.51 17.25
N ALA A 127 -19.00 25.19 16.70
CA ALA A 127 -19.51 24.88 15.36
C ALA A 127 -18.43 25.01 14.27
N ALA A 128 -17.49 25.94 14.42
CA ALA A 128 -16.39 26.13 13.47
C ALA A 128 -15.37 24.97 13.54
N GLY A 129 -14.98 24.57 14.75
CA GLY A 129 -14.10 23.44 14.99
C GLY A 129 -14.67 22.13 14.48
N LEU A 130 -15.98 21.90 14.69
CA LEU A 130 -16.68 20.73 14.15
C LEU A 130 -16.72 20.73 12.61
N LYS A 131 -16.99 21.87 11.97
CA LYS A 131 -16.94 21.97 10.50
C LYS A 131 -15.53 21.67 9.94
N ALA A 132 -14.50 22.20 10.59
CA ALA A 132 -13.11 21.92 10.19
C ALA A 132 -12.75 20.43 10.35
N LEU A 133 -13.17 19.79 11.43
CA LEU A 133 -13.00 18.36 11.65
C LEU A 133 -13.76 17.53 10.60
N GLY A 134 -15.00 17.91 10.28
CA GLY A 134 -15.81 17.26 9.24
C GLY A 134 -15.12 17.30 7.87
N ALA A 135 -14.57 18.45 7.48
CA ALA A 135 -13.81 18.58 6.23
C ALA A 135 -12.55 17.69 6.20
N ARG A 136 -11.84 17.56 7.33
CA ARG A 136 -10.68 16.66 7.46
C ARG A 136 -11.08 15.19 7.35
N LEU A 137 -12.18 14.78 7.99
CA LEU A 137 -12.74 13.43 7.90
C LEU A 137 -13.20 13.10 6.47
N GLN A 138 -13.83 14.05 5.79
CA GLN A 138 -14.24 13.88 4.40
C GLN A 138 -13.03 13.72 3.45
N SER A 139 -11.98 14.51 3.66
CA SER A 139 -10.71 14.37 2.92
C SER A 139 -10.07 12.98 3.16
N LEU A 140 -10.07 12.51 4.42
CA LEU A 140 -9.57 11.18 4.76
C LEU A 140 -10.37 10.06 4.08
N ALA A 141 -11.71 10.16 4.08
CA ALA A 141 -12.58 9.23 3.38
C ALA A 141 -12.33 9.21 1.86
N MET A 142 -12.13 10.39 1.25
CA MET A 142 -11.87 10.50 -0.19
C MET A 142 -10.48 10.00 -0.60
N ASN A 143 -9.47 10.10 0.27
CA ASN A 143 -8.15 9.51 0.02
C ASN A 143 -8.22 7.98 -0.09
N GLY A 144 -9.16 7.33 0.62
CA GLY A 144 -9.48 5.91 0.42
C GLY A 144 -10.01 5.62 -1.00
N SER A 145 -10.86 6.50 -1.52
CA SER A 145 -11.44 6.37 -2.87
C SER A 145 -10.46 6.71 -4.00
N ALA A 146 -9.55 7.66 -3.81
CA ALA A 146 -8.48 7.97 -4.77
C ALA A 146 -7.52 6.78 -4.99
N SER A 147 -7.39 5.91 -3.97
CA SER A 147 -6.66 4.64 -4.07
C SER A 147 -7.32 3.65 -5.04
N SER A 148 -8.63 3.77 -5.32
CA SER A 148 -9.41 2.82 -6.14
C SER A 148 -8.83 2.57 -7.54
N THR A 149 -8.37 3.61 -8.25
CA THR A 149 -7.74 3.43 -9.58
C THR A 149 -6.39 2.72 -9.48
N SER A 150 -5.58 3.06 -8.49
CA SER A 150 -4.28 2.42 -8.24
C SER A 150 -4.48 0.95 -7.82
N ASP A 151 -5.48 0.70 -7.00
CA ASP A 151 -5.87 -0.62 -6.50
C ASP A 151 -6.43 -1.51 -7.62
N GLN A 152 -7.24 -0.96 -8.53
CA GLN A 152 -7.68 -1.65 -9.75
C GLN A 152 -6.51 -2.01 -10.67
N ILE A 153 -5.54 -1.10 -10.86
CA ILE A 153 -4.35 -1.38 -11.66
C ILE A 153 -3.50 -2.49 -11.01
N ARG A 154 -3.35 -2.46 -9.68
CA ARG A 154 -2.64 -3.52 -8.94
C ARG A 154 -3.34 -4.86 -9.06
N LEU A 155 -4.67 -4.91 -8.89
CA LEU A 155 -5.47 -6.12 -9.06
C LEU A 155 -5.30 -6.70 -10.47
N LYS A 156 -5.43 -5.88 -11.52
CA LYS A 156 -5.21 -6.32 -12.90
C LYS A 156 -3.82 -6.93 -13.09
N ARG A 157 -2.78 -6.31 -12.53
CA ARG A 157 -1.41 -6.84 -12.60
C ARG A 157 -1.25 -8.17 -11.87
N PHE A 158 -1.89 -8.34 -10.72
CA PHE A 158 -1.88 -9.61 -9.99
C PHE A 158 -2.54 -10.73 -10.81
N VAL A 159 -3.75 -10.47 -11.35
CA VAL A 159 -4.48 -11.43 -12.18
C VAL A 159 -3.66 -11.82 -13.40
N THR A 160 -3.14 -10.85 -14.16
CA THR A 160 -2.32 -11.14 -15.36
C THR A 160 -1.07 -11.96 -15.04
N ARG A 161 -0.39 -11.69 -13.91
CA ARG A 161 0.79 -12.47 -13.51
C ARG A 161 0.43 -13.88 -13.08
N TYR A 162 -0.69 -14.04 -12.38
CA TYR A 162 -1.20 -15.35 -11.98
C TYR A 162 -1.53 -16.21 -13.21
N ASP A 163 -2.27 -15.66 -14.18
CA ASP A 163 -2.63 -16.37 -15.42
C ASP A 163 -1.41 -16.78 -16.25
N ASN A 164 -0.42 -15.89 -16.36
CA ASN A 164 0.83 -16.19 -17.05
C ASN A 164 1.60 -17.33 -16.37
N THR A 165 1.61 -17.35 -15.04
CA THR A 165 2.35 -18.35 -14.28
C THR A 165 1.64 -19.71 -14.29
N LEU A 166 0.30 -19.72 -14.24
CA LEU A 166 -0.52 -20.92 -14.48
C LEU A 166 -0.27 -21.49 -15.88
N THR A 167 -0.23 -20.64 -16.90
CA THR A 167 0.06 -21.06 -18.27
C THR A 167 1.44 -21.71 -18.37
N LEU A 168 2.46 -21.10 -17.76
CA LEU A 168 3.81 -21.66 -17.71
C LEU A 168 3.84 -23.01 -16.99
N TYR A 169 3.17 -23.12 -15.84
CA TYR A 169 3.09 -24.36 -15.07
C TYR A 169 2.44 -25.49 -15.88
N ASN A 170 1.32 -25.22 -16.55
CA ASN A 170 0.63 -26.19 -17.41
C ASN A 170 1.48 -26.61 -18.61
N ALA A 171 2.22 -25.67 -19.23
CA ALA A 171 3.13 -25.98 -20.33
C ALA A 171 4.29 -26.88 -19.88
N VAL A 172 4.83 -26.64 -18.68
CA VAL A 172 5.87 -27.47 -18.08
C VAL A 172 5.33 -28.88 -17.80
N ILE A 173 4.18 -29.04 -17.15
CA ILE A 173 3.58 -30.37 -16.94
C ILE A 173 3.39 -31.14 -18.25
N SER A 174 2.86 -30.47 -19.27
CA SER A 174 2.61 -31.11 -20.58
C SER A 174 3.92 -31.61 -21.22
N ARG A 175 4.97 -30.80 -21.17
CA ARG A 175 6.31 -31.17 -21.66
C ARG A 175 6.91 -32.34 -20.88
N LEU A 176 6.65 -32.44 -19.57
CA LEU A 176 7.15 -33.51 -18.71
C LEU A 176 6.48 -34.83 -19.13
N GLY A 177 5.16 -34.80 -19.32
CA GLY A 177 4.39 -35.94 -19.81
C GLY A 177 4.85 -36.40 -21.18
N GLU A 178 5.19 -35.48 -22.08
CA GLU A 178 5.68 -35.81 -23.42
C GLU A 178 7.09 -36.43 -23.40
N MET A 179 8.00 -35.90 -22.57
CA MET A 179 9.31 -36.52 -22.36
C MET A 179 9.21 -37.91 -21.73
N MET A 180 8.31 -38.09 -20.76
CA MET A 180 8.06 -39.39 -20.12
C MET A 180 7.50 -40.39 -21.13
N LYS A 181 6.54 -39.98 -21.98
CA LYS A 181 6.03 -40.81 -23.08
C LYS A 181 7.13 -41.22 -24.04
N ARG A 182 7.99 -40.28 -24.47
CA ARG A 182 9.13 -40.58 -25.35
C ARG A 182 10.11 -41.58 -24.74
N LEU A 183 10.42 -41.44 -23.45
CA LEU A 183 11.29 -42.39 -22.74
C LEU A 183 10.67 -43.78 -22.71
N VAL A 184 9.39 -43.90 -22.32
CA VAL A 184 8.68 -45.19 -22.27
C VAL A 184 8.55 -45.82 -23.66
N SER A 185 8.33 -45.02 -24.71
CA SER A 185 8.27 -45.51 -26.09
C SER A 185 9.64 -45.86 -26.69
N SER A 186 10.74 -45.45 -26.06
CA SER A 186 12.12 -45.77 -26.49
C SER A 186 12.73 -46.98 -25.78
N LEU A 187 12.00 -47.55 -24.81
CA LEU A 187 12.27 -48.83 -24.15
C LEU A 187 11.54 -49.96 -24.87
#